data_AF-A0A4E9E2Q4-F1
#
_entry.id   AF-A0A4E9E2Q4-F1
#
_cell.length_a   1.000
_cell.length_b   1.000
_cell.length_c   1.000
_cell.angle_alpha   90.00
_cell.angle_beta   90.00
_cell.angle_gamma   90.00
#
_symmetry.space_group_name_H-M   'P 1'
#
loop_
_entity.id
_entity.type
_entity.pdbx_description
1 polymer ?
#
loop_
_entity_poly.entity_id
_entity_poly.type
_entity_poly.pdbx_seq_one_letter_code
_entity_poly.pdbx_strand_id
1 'polypeptide(L)'
;SFISLIFVFMFLFLNVFYLTQIKAITDLSGVLLKKELGEIKSKDLKVTKEEIINQIKEKNPDLKDKNLQIVGEPTETRVTVKSDDYTGQVNVNFTVKEKEVLKVELSTVLKTKELGEIKSKDLKVTKEEIIRQIQEKNSDLKNKNLQIVGEPTETRATVKSDDYTGQVNVNFTVKEKEVLKVELSTVLKTKELGEIKSKDLKVTKEEIINQIKEKNPDLKDKNLQIVGEPTETRVTVKSDDYTGQVNVNFTVKEKEVLKVELSTVLKTKELGEIKSKDLKVTKEEIIRQIQEKNSDLKNKNLQIVGEPTETRATVKSDDFQGEVEVEFTVKKKS
;
A
#
# COMPACT_ATOMS: atom_id res chain seq x y z
N SER A 1 83.06 -67.86 0.33
CA SER A 1 83.11 -66.40 0.09
C SER A 1 82.34 -65.95 -1.15
N PHE A 2 82.44 -66.65 -2.29
CA PHE A 2 81.81 -66.24 -3.57
C PHE A 2 80.26 -66.19 -3.58
N ILE A 3 79.62 -67.14 -2.88
CA ILE A 3 78.14 -67.24 -2.82
C ILE A 3 77.51 -66.04 -2.10
N SER A 4 78.19 -65.49 -1.08
CA SER A 4 77.67 -64.35 -0.31
C SER A 4 77.66 -63.05 -1.12
N LEU A 5 78.62 -62.88 -2.04
CA LEU A 5 78.72 -61.68 -2.88
C LEU A 5 77.60 -61.65 -3.93
N ILE A 6 77.25 -62.82 -4.49
CA ILE A 6 76.15 -62.96 -5.45
C ILE A 6 74.81 -62.63 -4.78
N PHE A 7 74.57 -63.09 -3.55
CA PHE A 7 73.35 -62.77 -2.83
C PHE A 7 73.22 -61.28 -2.51
N VAL A 8 74.31 -60.61 -2.12
CA VAL A 8 74.31 -59.16 -1.86
C VAL A 8 74.05 -58.38 -3.16
N PHE A 9 74.67 -58.77 -4.27
CA PHE A 9 74.42 -58.15 -5.57
C PHE A 9 72.99 -58.38 -6.06
N MET A 10 72.45 -59.58 -5.88
CA MET A 10 71.07 -59.89 -6.26
C MET A 10 70.07 -59.10 -5.42
N PHE A 11 70.34 -58.91 -4.12
CA PHE A 11 69.50 -58.10 -3.23
C PHE A 11 69.58 -56.61 -3.54
N LEU A 12 70.76 -56.09 -3.91
CA LEU A 12 70.94 -54.73 -4.39
C LEU A 12 70.23 -54.51 -5.73
N PHE A 13 70.37 -55.42 -6.69
CA PHE A 13 69.65 -55.34 -7.97
C PHE A 13 68.14 -55.45 -7.79
N LEU A 14 67.66 -56.34 -6.91
CA LEU A 14 66.23 -56.49 -6.65
C LEU A 14 65.65 -55.24 -5.96
N ASN A 15 66.39 -54.62 -5.03
CA ASN A 15 65.98 -53.35 -4.42
C ASN A 15 66.07 -52.17 -5.39
N VAL A 16 67.12 -52.07 -6.21
CA VAL A 16 67.23 -51.02 -7.24
C VAL A 16 66.15 -51.19 -8.32
N PHE A 17 65.80 -52.43 -8.68
CA PHE A 17 64.73 -52.75 -9.64
C PHE A 17 63.34 -52.49 -9.06
N TYR A 18 63.12 -52.77 -7.76
CA TYR A 18 61.88 -52.39 -7.07
C TYR A 18 61.74 -50.88 -6.87
N LEU A 19 62.85 -50.15 -6.64
CA LEU A 19 62.82 -48.69 -6.57
C LEU A 19 62.66 -48.02 -7.95
N THR A 20 63.02 -48.69 -9.05
CA THR A 20 62.85 -48.15 -10.41
C THR A 20 61.53 -48.53 -11.09
N GLN A 21 60.61 -49.21 -10.39
CA GLN A 21 59.18 -49.23 -10.75
C GLN A 21 58.54 -47.87 -10.38
N ILE A 22 59.18 -46.77 -10.78
CA ILE A 22 58.51 -45.49 -10.94
C ILE A 22 57.50 -45.73 -12.06
N LYS A 23 56.26 -46.05 -11.69
CA LYS A 23 55.12 -46.00 -12.60
C LYS A 23 55.21 -44.63 -13.25
N ALA A 24 55.61 -44.57 -14.51
CA ALA A 24 55.73 -43.32 -15.24
C ALA A 24 54.36 -42.66 -15.15
N ILE A 25 54.25 -41.60 -14.34
CA ILE A 25 52.97 -40.91 -14.18
C ILE A 25 52.78 -40.16 -15.50
N THR A 26 51.85 -40.66 -16.31
CA THR A 26 51.57 -40.07 -17.61
C THR A 26 51.03 -38.66 -17.42
N ASP A 27 51.56 -37.72 -18.18
CA ASP A 27 51.07 -36.35 -18.19
C ASP A 27 49.70 -36.27 -18.90
N LEU A 28 48.78 -35.49 -18.34
CA LEU A 28 47.43 -35.30 -18.87
C LEU A 28 47.45 -34.79 -20.31
N SER A 29 48.47 -34.00 -20.69
CA SER A 29 48.63 -33.51 -22.07
C SER A 29 48.90 -34.61 -23.10
N GLY A 30 49.41 -35.77 -22.66
CA GLY A 30 49.65 -36.94 -23.50
C GLY A 30 48.42 -37.81 -23.74
N VAL A 31 47.37 -37.67 -22.91
CA VAL A 31 46.13 -38.45 -23.01
C VAL A 31 44.90 -37.61 -23.37
N LEU A 32 44.92 -36.30 -23.08
CA LEU A 32 43.90 -35.34 -23.49
C LEU A 32 44.24 -34.79 -24.88
N LEU A 33 43.93 -35.60 -25.90
CA LEU A 33 44.29 -35.33 -27.29
C LEU A 33 43.41 -34.25 -27.93
N LYS A 34 42.10 -34.24 -27.62
CA LYS A 34 41.14 -33.26 -28.14
C LYS A 34 40.92 -32.12 -27.15
N LYS A 35 41.63 -31.01 -27.38
CA LYS A 35 41.59 -29.80 -26.55
C LYS A 35 40.54 -28.77 -27.03
N GLU A 36 40.13 -28.86 -28.28
CA GLU A 36 39.02 -28.10 -28.86
C GLU A 36 37.72 -28.88 -28.65
N LEU A 37 36.91 -28.44 -27.69
CA LEU A 37 35.68 -29.13 -27.30
C LEU A 37 34.49 -28.78 -28.19
N GLY A 38 34.60 -27.68 -28.95
CA GLY A 38 33.55 -27.14 -29.80
C GLY A 38 32.48 -26.38 -29.00
N GLU A 39 31.24 -26.45 -29.47
CA GLU A 39 30.09 -25.77 -28.85
C GLU A 39 29.58 -26.56 -27.65
N ILE A 40 29.44 -25.89 -26.50
CA ILE A 40 28.76 -26.41 -25.31
C ILE A 40 27.44 -25.64 -25.15
N LYS A 41 26.33 -26.37 -25.13
CA LYS A 41 24.99 -25.80 -24.94
C LYS A 41 24.68 -25.68 -23.46
N SER A 42 24.58 -24.46 -22.95
CA SER A 42 24.26 -24.21 -21.54
C SER A 42 23.17 -23.16 -21.36
N LYS A 43 22.49 -23.20 -20.22
CA LYS A 43 21.42 -22.25 -19.88
C LYS A 43 22.01 -20.87 -19.58
N ASP A 44 21.35 -19.81 -20.04
CA ASP A 44 21.75 -18.41 -19.77
C ASP A 44 23.20 -18.08 -20.18
N LEU A 45 23.75 -18.81 -21.17
CA LEU A 45 25.16 -18.73 -21.63
C LEU A 45 26.20 -18.98 -20.53
N LYS A 46 25.81 -19.58 -19.40
CA LYS A 46 26.69 -19.86 -18.26
C LYS A 46 27.03 -21.34 -18.16
N VAL A 47 28.12 -21.72 -18.80
CA VAL A 47 28.62 -23.10 -18.77
C VAL A 47 29.06 -23.51 -17.36
N THR A 48 28.68 -24.72 -16.96
CA THR A 48 29.07 -25.32 -15.69
C THR A 48 30.33 -26.19 -15.84
N LYS A 49 31.06 -26.40 -14.74
CA LYS A 49 32.23 -27.29 -14.72
C LYS A 49 31.89 -28.71 -15.17
N GLU A 50 30.71 -29.19 -14.78
CA GLU A 50 30.20 -30.52 -15.15
C GLU A 50 29.94 -30.64 -16.65
N GLU A 51 29.30 -29.65 -17.27
CA GLU A 51 29.09 -29.62 -18.73
C GLU A 51 30.41 -29.68 -19.50
N ILE A 52 31.43 -28.95 -19.05
CA ILE A 52 32.76 -29.00 -19.67
C ILE A 52 33.42 -30.37 -19.49
N ILE A 53 33.36 -30.96 -18.29
CA ILE A 53 33.93 -32.29 -18.03
C ILE A 53 33.24 -33.35 -18.88
N ASN A 54 31.92 -33.31 -19.00
CA ASN A 54 31.16 -34.22 -19.85
C ASN A 54 31.58 -34.07 -21.33
N GLN A 55 31.76 -32.84 -21.81
CA GLN A 55 32.23 -32.58 -23.16
C GLN A 55 33.67 -33.10 -23.39
N ILE A 56 34.57 -32.94 -22.40
CA ILE A 56 35.93 -33.49 -22.47
C ILE A 56 35.88 -35.01 -22.59
N LYS A 57 35.06 -35.68 -21.78
CA LYS A 57 34.90 -37.15 -21.79
C LYS A 57 34.26 -37.66 -23.07
N GLU A 58 33.32 -36.92 -23.65
CA GLU A 58 32.72 -37.25 -24.95
C GLU A 58 33.77 -37.18 -26.07
N LYS A 59 34.61 -36.14 -26.08
CA LYS A 59 35.64 -35.95 -27.11
C LYS A 59 36.86 -36.85 -26.91
N ASN A 60 37.16 -37.23 -25.67
CA ASN A 60 38.29 -38.07 -25.27
C ASN A 60 37.77 -39.31 -24.49
N PRO A 61 37.26 -40.35 -25.18
CA PRO A 61 36.62 -41.50 -24.54
C PRO A 61 37.50 -42.25 -23.54
N ASP A 62 38.82 -42.26 -23.72
CA ASP A 62 39.78 -42.90 -22.79
C ASP A 62 39.81 -42.23 -21.40
N LEU A 63 39.26 -41.02 -21.29
CA LEU A 63 39.12 -40.27 -20.04
C LEU A 63 37.75 -40.42 -19.37
N LYS A 64 36.84 -41.23 -19.94
CA LYS A 64 35.44 -41.34 -19.47
C LYS A 64 35.33 -41.72 -17.99
N ASP A 65 36.16 -42.65 -17.54
CA ASP A 65 36.17 -43.15 -16.15
C ASP A 65 37.20 -42.44 -15.26
N LYS A 66 37.82 -41.38 -15.77
CA LYS A 66 38.87 -40.63 -15.05
C LYS A 66 38.28 -39.48 -14.25
N ASN A 67 38.95 -39.14 -13.14
CA ASN A 67 38.53 -38.04 -12.29
C ASN A 67 39.12 -36.73 -12.84
N LEU A 68 38.35 -36.02 -13.67
CA LEU A 68 38.72 -34.73 -14.24
C LEU A 68 38.15 -33.60 -13.37
N GLN A 69 38.93 -32.54 -13.18
CA GLN A 69 38.54 -31.36 -12.40
C GLN A 69 38.89 -30.09 -13.18
N ILE A 70 37.98 -29.10 -13.15
CA ILE A 70 38.25 -27.76 -13.68
C ILE A 70 38.95 -26.91 -12.61
N VAL A 71 40.05 -26.28 -12.98
CA VAL A 71 40.82 -25.36 -12.13
C VAL A 71 40.25 -23.96 -12.27
N GLY A 72 39.85 -23.34 -11.15
CA GLY A 72 39.25 -22.01 -11.14
C GLY A 72 37.79 -21.99 -11.62
N GLU A 73 37.31 -20.80 -11.95
CA GLU A 73 35.98 -20.60 -12.55
C GLU A 73 36.07 -20.64 -14.07
N PRO A 74 35.11 -21.31 -14.76
CA PRO A 74 35.14 -21.40 -16.19
C PRO A 74 34.97 -20.02 -16.84
N THR A 75 35.88 -19.65 -17.74
CA THR A 75 35.67 -18.51 -18.64
C THR A 75 34.88 -18.95 -19.86
N GLU A 76 34.24 -18.03 -20.58
CA GLU A 76 33.34 -18.34 -21.71
C GLU A 76 34.01 -19.11 -22.86
N THR A 77 35.35 -19.12 -22.94
CA THR A 77 36.07 -19.68 -24.09
C THR A 77 37.20 -20.65 -23.76
N ARG A 78 37.67 -20.70 -22.51
CA ARG A 78 38.82 -21.53 -22.12
C ARG A 78 38.82 -21.89 -20.64
N VAL A 79 39.23 -23.12 -20.32
CA VAL A 79 39.50 -23.55 -18.95
C VAL A 79 40.72 -24.43 -18.84
N THR A 80 41.27 -24.48 -17.63
CA THR A 80 42.34 -25.39 -17.26
C THR A 80 41.76 -26.62 -16.57
N VAL A 81 42.19 -27.80 -17.02
CA VAL A 81 41.74 -29.10 -16.53
C VAL A 81 42.90 -29.82 -15.87
N LYS A 82 42.65 -30.44 -14.73
CA LYS A 82 43.55 -31.36 -14.05
C LYS A 82 42.87 -32.70 -13.80
N SER A 83 43.64 -33.71 -13.43
CA SER A 83 43.12 -35.01 -13.01
C SER A 83 43.92 -35.53 -11.84
N ASP A 84 43.30 -36.31 -10.97
CA ASP A 84 44.04 -37.03 -9.92
C ASP A 84 44.74 -38.29 -10.49
N ASP A 85 44.32 -38.75 -11.67
CA ASP A 85 44.87 -39.93 -12.34
C ASP A 85 46.14 -39.65 -13.16
N TYR A 86 46.45 -38.37 -13.44
CA TYR A 86 47.51 -37.93 -14.33
C TYR A 86 48.26 -36.72 -13.76
N THR A 87 49.53 -36.54 -14.11
CA THR A 87 50.26 -35.30 -13.79
C THR A 87 49.94 -34.18 -14.77
N GLY A 88 50.26 -32.94 -14.41
CA GLY A 88 50.12 -31.79 -15.30
C GLY A 88 48.70 -31.22 -15.38
N GLN A 89 48.57 -30.12 -16.12
CA GLN A 89 47.29 -29.44 -16.37
C GLN A 89 47.20 -29.07 -17.84
N VAL A 90 46.00 -29.13 -18.40
CA VAL A 90 45.77 -28.90 -19.82
C VAL A 90 44.70 -27.84 -20.02
N ASN A 91 44.99 -26.86 -20.88
CA ASN A 91 43.97 -25.91 -21.32
C ASN A 91 43.12 -26.52 -22.42
N VAL A 92 41.80 -26.36 -22.30
CA VAL A 92 40.82 -26.73 -23.32
C VAL A 92 40.01 -25.49 -23.69
N ASN A 93 39.63 -25.41 -24.96
CA ASN A 93 38.88 -24.29 -25.53
C ASN A 93 37.48 -24.76 -25.97
N PHE A 94 36.50 -23.88 -25.89
CA PHE A 94 35.12 -24.11 -26.31
C PHE A 94 34.42 -22.81 -26.66
N THR A 95 33.22 -22.91 -27.21
CA THR A 95 32.27 -21.79 -27.31
C THR A 95 31.00 -22.16 -26.55
N VAL A 96 30.32 -21.17 -25.96
CA VAL A 96 29.03 -21.39 -25.28
C VAL A 96 27.91 -20.95 -26.20
N LYS A 97 26.94 -21.83 -26.39
CA LYS A 97 25.67 -21.48 -27.04
C LYS A 97 24.54 -21.64 -26.05
N GLU A 98 23.54 -20.78 -26.17
CA GLU A 98 22.36 -20.87 -25.32
C GLU A 98 21.62 -22.18 -25.62
N LYS A 99 21.35 -22.95 -24.57
CA LYS A 99 20.54 -24.15 -24.66
C LYS A 99 19.09 -23.72 -24.91
N GLU A 100 18.59 -23.99 -26.11
CA GLU A 100 17.18 -23.80 -26.42
C GLU A 100 16.33 -24.70 -25.50
N VAL A 101 15.62 -24.08 -24.57
CA VAL A 101 14.55 -24.75 -23.84
C VAL A 101 13.31 -24.65 -24.70
N LEU A 102 12.89 -25.77 -25.29
CA LEU A 102 11.62 -25.85 -26.00
C LEU A 102 10.49 -25.60 -25.00
N LYS A 103 9.99 -24.36 -24.97
CA LYS A 103 8.80 -23.98 -24.20
C LYS A 103 7.57 -24.56 -24.89
N VAL A 104 6.72 -25.21 -24.11
CA VAL A 104 5.45 -25.78 -24.57
C VAL A 104 4.47 -24.64 -24.87
N GLU A 105 3.60 -24.81 -25.87
CA GLU A 105 2.58 -23.80 -26.20
C GLU A 105 1.48 -23.75 -25.14
N LEU A 106 1.14 -22.55 -24.67
CA LEU A 106 0.15 -22.32 -23.60
C LEU A 106 -1.22 -22.94 -23.93
N SER A 107 -1.59 -22.97 -25.21
CA SER A 107 -2.86 -23.54 -25.68
C SER A 107 -2.99 -25.06 -25.43
N THR A 108 -1.86 -25.76 -25.27
CA THR A 108 -1.84 -27.21 -25.02
C THR A 108 -2.06 -27.56 -23.54
N VAL A 109 -1.74 -26.63 -22.64
CA VAL A 109 -1.88 -26.79 -21.19
C VAL A 109 -3.11 -26.05 -20.63
N LEU A 110 -3.52 -24.94 -21.26
CA LEU A 110 -4.76 -24.22 -20.94
C LEU A 110 -5.94 -24.84 -21.72
N LYS A 111 -6.43 -25.95 -21.19
CA LYS A 111 -7.49 -26.76 -21.81
C LYS A 111 -8.88 -26.12 -21.68
N THR A 112 -9.19 -25.56 -20.52
CA THR A 112 -10.48 -24.92 -20.24
C THR A 112 -10.41 -23.42 -20.48
N LYS A 113 -10.96 -22.99 -21.63
CA LYS A 113 -11.02 -21.58 -22.06
C LYS A 113 -12.31 -20.89 -21.64
N GLU A 114 -13.39 -21.65 -21.45
CA GLU A 114 -14.66 -21.18 -20.90
C GLU A 114 -14.59 -21.25 -19.38
N LEU A 115 -14.34 -20.11 -18.74
CA LEU A 115 -14.11 -20.03 -17.29
C LEU A 115 -15.42 -20.04 -16.48
N GLY A 116 -16.55 -19.81 -17.15
CA GLY A 116 -17.87 -19.71 -16.56
C GLY A 116 -18.09 -18.37 -15.85
N GLU A 117 -18.89 -18.39 -14.79
CA GLU A 117 -19.22 -17.21 -14.00
C GLU A 117 -18.06 -16.80 -13.09
N ILE A 118 -17.63 -15.54 -13.18
CA ILE A 118 -16.72 -14.90 -12.24
C ILE A 118 -17.51 -13.92 -11.40
N LYS A 119 -17.49 -14.14 -10.08
CA LYS A 119 -18.11 -13.24 -9.11
C LYS A 119 -17.17 -12.09 -8.81
N SER A 120 -17.54 -10.87 -9.22
CA SER A 120 -16.78 -9.65 -8.93
C SER A 120 -17.66 -8.57 -8.32
N LYS A 121 -17.02 -7.66 -7.58
CA LYS A 121 -17.65 -6.44 -7.07
C LYS A 121 -17.91 -5.49 -8.25
N ASP A 122 -19.07 -4.83 -8.26
CA ASP A 122 -19.43 -3.80 -9.24
C ASP A 122 -19.40 -4.29 -10.71
N LEU A 123 -19.62 -5.59 -10.95
CA LEU A 123 -19.60 -6.25 -12.28
C LEU A 123 -18.31 -6.04 -13.09
N LYS A 124 -17.22 -5.60 -12.45
CA LYS A 124 -15.93 -5.38 -13.10
C LYS A 124 -14.92 -6.42 -12.64
N VAL A 125 -14.62 -7.38 -13.50
CA VAL A 125 -13.65 -8.44 -13.18
C VAL A 125 -12.22 -7.89 -13.25
N THR A 126 -11.43 -8.20 -12.23
CA THR A 126 -10.00 -7.89 -12.16
C THR A 126 -9.15 -8.95 -12.86
N LYS A 127 -7.93 -8.60 -13.26
CA LYS A 127 -7.00 -9.53 -13.92
C LYS A 127 -6.68 -10.73 -13.00
N GLU A 128 -6.56 -10.46 -11.71
CA GLU A 128 -6.29 -11.44 -10.66
C GLU A 128 -7.45 -12.43 -10.49
N GLU A 129 -8.71 -11.97 -10.57
CA GLU A 129 -9.87 -12.85 -10.53
C GLU A 129 -9.93 -13.79 -11.74
N ILE A 130 -9.59 -13.29 -12.94
CA ILE A 130 -9.50 -14.11 -14.15
C ILE A 130 -8.39 -15.15 -14.01
N ILE A 131 -7.19 -14.75 -13.57
CA ILE A 131 -6.05 -15.67 -13.37
C ILE A 131 -6.41 -16.75 -12.34
N ARG A 132 -7.02 -16.37 -11.22
CA ARG A 132 -7.47 -17.32 -10.20
C ARG A 132 -8.45 -18.33 -10.80
N GLN A 133 -9.43 -17.86 -11.57
CA GLN A 133 -10.40 -18.73 -12.25
C GLN A 133 -9.73 -19.67 -13.27
N ILE A 134 -8.73 -19.18 -14.03
CA ILE A 134 -7.94 -20.02 -14.94
C ILE A 134 -7.24 -21.13 -14.16
N GLN A 135 -6.57 -20.80 -13.05
CA GLN A 135 -5.83 -21.75 -12.22
C GLN A 135 -6.74 -22.75 -11.49
N GLU A 136 -7.97 -22.33 -11.13
CA GLU A 136 -8.99 -23.23 -10.56
C GLU A 136 -9.49 -24.24 -11.61
N LYS A 137 -9.69 -23.80 -12.86
CA LYS A 137 -10.21 -24.65 -13.95
C LYS A 137 -9.14 -25.46 -14.66
N ASN A 138 -7.88 -25.04 -14.60
CA ASN A 138 -6.74 -25.70 -15.24
C ASN A 138 -5.67 -26.01 -14.19
N SER A 139 -5.80 -27.14 -13.51
CA SER A 139 -4.93 -27.54 -12.38
C SER A 139 -3.43 -27.55 -12.72
N ASP A 140 -3.07 -27.87 -13.97
CA ASP A 140 -1.68 -27.92 -14.46
C ASP A 140 -1.02 -26.53 -14.48
N LEU A 141 -1.84 -25.47 -14.47
CA LEU A 141 -1.41 -24.07 -14.43
C LEU A 141 -1.40 -23.49 -13.00
N LYS A 142 -1.74 -24.29 -11.99
CA LYS A 142 -1.70 -23.85 -10.59
C LYS A 142 -0.28 -23.44 -10.22
N ASN A 143 -0.13 -22.26 -9.63
CA ASN A 143 1.15 -21.63 -9.28
C ASN A 143 2.06 -21.27 -10.46
N LYS A 144 1.58 -21.33 -11.71
CA LYS A 144 2.31 -20.81 -12.87
C LYS A 144 2.14 -19.29 -12.97
N ASN A 145 3.16 -18.63 -13.48
CA ASN A 145 3.13 -17.17 -13.68
C ASN A 145 2.29 -16.85 -14.92
N LEU A 146 0.99 -16.66 -14.73
CA LEU A 146 0.06 -16.23 -15.76
C LEU A 146 -0.14 -14.72 -15.71
N GLN A 147 -0.29 -14.09 -16.87
CA GLN A 147 -0.51 -12.66 -16.99
C GLN A 147 -1.63 -12.37 -18.00
N ILE A 148 -2.54 -11.45 -17.65
CA ILE A 148 -3.53 -10.94 -18.60
C ILE A 148 -2.88 -9.86 -19.48
N VAL A 149 -3.06 -9.99 -20.79
CA VAL A 149 -2.55 -9.07 -21.80
C VAL A 149 -3.57 -7.94 -22.00
N GLY A 150 -3.12 -6.70 -21.80
CA GLY A 150 -4.00 -5.53 -21.91
C GLY A 150 -5.06 -5.46 -20.81
N GLU A 151 -6.16 -4.77 -21.09
CA GLU A 151 -7.35 -4.73 -20.25
C GLU A 151 -8.34 -5.82 -20.70
N PRO A 152 -8.90 -6.63 -19.78
CA PRO A 152 -9.95 -7.58 -20.12
C PRO A 152 -11.22 -6.85 -20.57
N THR A 153 -12.00 -7.49 -21.45
CA THR A 153 -13.36 -7.03 -21.74
C THR A 153 -14.33 -7.60 -20.71
N GLU A 154 -15.62 -7.25 -20.82
CA GLU A 154 -16.66 -7.76 -19.93
C GLU A 154 -16.82 -9.28 -19.98
N THR A 155 -16.40 -9.94 -21.06
CA THR A 155 -16.64 -11.38 -21.28
C THR A 155 -15.41 -12.16 -21.75
N ARG A 156 -14.28 -11.50 -21.96
CA ARG A 156 -13.09 -12.13 -22.55
C ARG A 156 -11.79 -11.52 -22.06
N ALA A 157 -10.76 -12.34 -21.99
CA ALA A 157 -9.40 -11.90 -21.75
C ALA A 157 -8.39 -12.71 -22.58
N THR A 158 -7.24 -12.10 -22.84
CA THR A 158 -6.07 -12.77 -23.43
C THR A 158 -5.06 -13.04 -22.34
N VAL A 159 -4.58 -14.28 -22.22
CA VAL A 159 -3.59 -14.70 -21.22
C VAL A 159 -2.29 -15.13 -21.89
N LYS A 160 -1.18 -14.80 -21.26
CA LYS A 160 0.18 -15.25 -21.58
C LYS A 160 0.87 -15.80 -20.33
N SER A 161 2.04 -16.42 -20.53
CA SER A 161 2.91 -16.87 -19.45
C SER A 161 4.36 -16.79 -19.88
N ASP A 162 5.27 -16.59 -18.94
CA ASP A 162 6.71 -16.64 -19.21
C ASP A 162 7.21 -18.09 -19.34
N ASP A 163 6.47 -19.06 -18.78
CA ASP A 163 6.82 -20.48 -18.79
C ASP A 163 6.45 -21.18 -20.11
N TYR A 164 5.57 -20.56 -20.91
CA TYR A 164 4.96 -21.16 -22.11
C TYR A 164 5.07 -20.21 -23.30
N THR A 165 4.98 -20.74 -24.53
CA THR A 165 4.87 -19.90 -25.74
C THR A 165 3.41 -19.59 -26.07
N GLY A 166 3.18 -18.54 -26.86
CA GLY A 166 1.85 -18.18 -27.36
C GLY A 166 0.96 -17.45 -26.35
N GLN A 167 -0.23 -17.10 -26.80
CA GLN A 167 -1.27 -16.45 -26.00
C GLN A 167 -2.61 -17.16 -26.24
N VAL A 168 -3.45 -17.21 -25.22
CA VAL A 168 -4.74 -17.91 -25.29
C VAL A 168 -5.85 -16.93 -24.91
N ASN A 169 -6.97 -17.00 -25.63
CA ASN A 169 -8.17 -16.28 -25.25
C ASN A 169 -9.04 -17.15 -24.35
N VAL A 170 -9.57 -16.55 -23.30
CA VAL A 170 -10.50 -17.17 -22.36
C VAL A 170 -11.77 -16.33 -22.30
N ASN A 171 -12.91 -16.99 -22.11
CA ASN A 171 -14.22 -16.37 -22.04
C ASN A 171 -14.86 -16.61 -20.66
N PHE A 172 -15.67 -15.66 -20.21
CA PHE A 172 -16.36 -15.73 -18.92
C PHE A 172 -17.63 -14.87 -18.94
N THR A 173 -18.48 -15.08 -17.94
CA THR A 173 -19.57 -14.15 -17.60
C THR A 173 -19.30 -13.53 -16.24
N VAL A 174 -19.83 -12.33 -16.01
CA VAL A 174 -19.66 -11.64 -14.73
C VAL A 174 -20.98 -11.66 -13.97
N LYS A 175 -20.91 -12.06 -12.71
CA LYS A 175 -22.02 -11.89 -11.77
C LYS A 175 -21.58 -11.02 -10.62
N GLU A 176 -22.49 -10.16 -10.17
CA GLU A 176 -22.22 -9.34 -9.00
C GLU A 176 -22.01 -10.26 -7.79
N LYS A 177 -20.88 -10.04 -7.11
CA LYS A 177 -20.61 -10.71 -5.85
C LYS A 177 -21.59 -10.18 -4.82
N GLU A 178 -22.56 -11.00 -4.44
CA GLU A 178 -23.45 -10.70 -3.31
C GLU A 178 -22.62 -10.49 -2.04
N VAL A 179 -22.49 -9.24 -1.63
CA VAL A 179 -22.00 -8.90 -0.29
C VAL A 179 -23.22 -8.97 0.62
N LEU A 180 -23.31 -10.02 1.43
CA LEU A 180 -24.32 -10.10 2.49
C LEU A 180 -24.07 -8.95 3.46
N LYS A 181 -24.76 -7.83 3.25
CA LYS A 181 -24.76 -6.70 4.17
C LYS A 181 -25.64 -7.06 5.37
N VAL A 182 -25.11 -6.83 6.55
CA VAL A 182 -25.83 -7.00 7.82
C VAL A 182 -26.93 -5.92 7.91
N GLU A 183 -28.07 -6.22 8.51
CA GLU A 183 -29.10 -5.21 8.75
C GLU A 183 -28.62 -4.16 9.76
N LEU A 184 -28.82 -2.88 9.45
CA LEU A 184 -28.47 -1.76 10.33
C LEU A 184 -29.14 -1.86 11.70
N SER A 185 -30.35 -2.44 11.76
CA SER A 185 -31.13 -2.67 12.98
C SER A 185 -30.40 -3.56 14.01
N THR A 186 -29.51 -4.44 13.54
CA THR A 186 -28.78 -5.40 14.39
C THR A 186 -27.51 -4.80 15.00
N VAL A 187 -26.95 -3.76 14.38
CA VAL A 187 -25.72 -3.08 14.82
C VAL A 187 -26.00 -1.74 15.50
N LEU A 188 -27.07 -1.03 15.11
CA LEU A 188 -27.54 0.20 15.75
C LEU A 188 -28.42 -0.17 16.95
N LYS A 189 -27.76 -0.54 18.05
CA LYS A 189 -28.40 -1.05 19.27
C LYS A 189 -29.11 0.06 20.07
N THR A 190 -28.51 1.23 20.18
CA THR A 190 -29.05 2.37 20.93
C THR A 190 -29.80 3.31 20.00
N LYS A 191 -31.14 3.24 20.03
CA LYS A 191 -32.05 4.07 19.22
C LYS A 191 -32.53 5.33 19.94
N GLU A 192 -32.49 5.33 21.27
CA GLU A 192 -32.79 6.48 22.11
C GLU A 192 -31.49 7.25 22.36
N LEU A 193 -31.30 8.36 21.64
CA LEU A 193 -30.04 9.12 21.67
C LEU A 193 -29.95 10.08 22.87
N GLY A 194 -31.10 10.36 23.51
CA GLY A 194 -31.24 11.30 24.62
C GLY A 194 -31.24 12.76 24.14
N GLU A 195 -30.76 13.66 25.00
CA GLU A 195 -30.68 15.10 24.71
C GLU A 195 -29.53 15.42 23.74
N ILE A 196 -29.84 16.13 22.66
CA ILE A 196 -28.86 16.74 21.76
C ILE A 196 -28.86 18.26 21.98
N LYS A 197 -27.70 18.80 22.35
CA LYS A 197 -27.53 20.24 22.54
C LYS A 197 -27.24 20.91 21.21
N SER A 198 -28.18 21.74 20.74
CA SER A 198 -28.01 22.51 19.51
C SER A 198 -28.34 23.99 19.70
N LYS A 199 -27.75 24.83 18.85
CA LYS A 199 -28.04 26.26 18.81
C LYS A 199 -29.45 26.49 18.23
N ASP A 200 -30.18 27.45 18.80
CA ASP A 200 -31.52 27.85 18.33
C ASP A 200 -32.54 26.69 18.26
N LEU A 201 -32.36 25.63 19.07
CA LEU A 201 -33.19 24.41 19.10
C LEU A 201 -33.29 23.67 17.75
N LYS A 202 -32.40 23.95 16.80
CA LYS A 202 -32.37 23.31 15.48
C LYS A 202 -31.22 22.34 15.37
N VAL A 203 -31.50 21.07 15.62
CA VAL A 203 -30.49 20.02 15.47
C VAL A 203 -30.13 19.80 14.01
N THR A 204 -28.84 19.66 13.74
CA THR A 204 -28.31 19.35 12.42
C THR A 204 -28.18 17.83 12.22
N LYS A 205 -28.16 17.39 10.96
CA LYS A 205 -27.94 15.97 10.63
C LYS A 205 -26.60 15.46 11.19
N GLU A 206 -25.58 16.32 11.20
CA GLU A 206 -24.25 15.99 11.72
C GLU A 206 -24.26 15.78 13.24
N GLU A 207 -24.92 16.66 14.01
CA GLU A 207 -25.07 16.49 15.46
C GLU A 207 -25.77 15.17 15.82
N ILE A 208 -26.81 14.79 15.06
CA ILE A 208 -27.49 13.50 15.25
C ILE A 208 -26.55 12.33 14.93
N ILE A 209 -25.83 12.37 13.80
CA ILE A 209 -24.90 11.32 13.42
C ILE A 209 -23.79 11.15 14.47
N ASN A 210 -23.25 12.27 14.98
CA ASN A 210 -22.24 12.25 16.03
C ASN A 210 -22.79 11.60 17.31
N GLN A 211 -24.02 11.95 17.71
CA GLN A 211 -24.69 11.33 18.86
C GLN A 211 -24.94 9.82 18.64
N ILE A 212 -25.35 9.40 17.43
CA ILE A 212 -25.50 7.98 17.09
C ILE A 212 -24.18 7.24 17.26
N LYS A 213 -23.08 7.79 16.74
CA LYS A 213 -21.73 7.20 16.81
C LYS A 213 -21.19 7.16 18.23
N GLU A 214 -21.50 8.16 19.06
CA GLU A 214 -21.14 8.17 20.48
C GLU A 214 -21.87 7.04 21.23
N LYS A 215 -23.17 6.86 20.98
CA LYS A 215 -24.00 5.83 21.64
C LYS A 215 -23.87 4.43 21.03
N ASN A 216 -23.30 4.31 19.84
CA ASN A 216 -23.07 3.06 19.12
C ASN A 216 -21.62 3.04 18.57
N PRO A 217 -20.62 2.75 19.42
CA PRO A 217 -19.20 2.83 19.04
C PRO A 217 -18.80 1.98 17.84
N ASP A 218 -19.47 0.84 17.62
CA ASP A 218 -19.26 -0.05 16.47
C ASP A 218 -19.54 0.63 15.12
N LEU A 219 -20.26 1.76 15.13
CA LEU A 219 -20.62 2.55 13.96
C LEU A 219 -19.73 3.79 13.74
N LYS A 220 -18.71 4.01 14.58
CA LYS A 220 -17.89 5.23 14.57
C LYS A 220 -17.27 5.53 13.20
N ASP A 221 -16.74 4.50 12.54
CA ASP A 221 -16.08 4.62 11.23
C ASP A 221 -17.01 4.29 10.05
N LYS A 222 -18.31 4.12 10.32
CA LYS A 222 -19.30 3.76 9.29
C LYS A 222 -19.93 5.01 8.68
N ASN A 223 -20.33 4.88 7.42
CA ASN A 223 -20.99 5.95 6.70
C ASN A 223 -22.49 5.94 7.03
N LEU A 224 -22.90 6.76 8.00
CA LEU A 224 -24.30 6.93 8.39
C LEU A 224 -24.88 8.19 7.74
N GLN A 225 -26.14 8.11 7.32
CA GLN A 225 -26.85 9.21 6.67
C GLN A 225 -28.25 9.35 7.27
N ILE A 226 -28.68 10.59 7.51
CA ILE A 226 -30.07 10.90 7.89
C ILE A 226 -30.93 10.99 6.62
N VAL A 227 -32.06 10.29 6.62
CA VAL A 227 -33.05 10.33 5.54
C VAL A 227 -34.04 11.46 5.79
N GLY A 228 -34.21 12.35 4.82
CA GLY A 228 -35.08 13.51 4.93
C GLY A 228 -34.50 14.62 5.82
N GLU A 229 -35.36 15.53 6.27
CA GLU A 229 -35.01 16.59 7.22
C GLU A 229 -35.29 16.15 8.66
N PRO A 230 -34.42 16.52 9.62
CA PRO A 230 -34.61 16.15 11.00
C PRO A 230 -35.86 16.81 11.58
N THR A 231 -36.74 16.01 12.19
CA THR A 231 -37.79 16.53 13.07
C THR A 231 -37.23 16.72 14.48
N GLU A 232 -37.94 17.43 15.36
CA GLU A 232 -37.46 17.72 16.72
C GLU A 232 -37.26 16.48 17.61
N THR A 233 -37.84 15.33 17.26
CA THR A 233 -37.87 14.16 18.15
C THR A 233 -37.47 12.84 17.52
N ARG A 234 -37.47 12.73 16.19
CA ARG A 234 -37.19 11.46 15.50
C ARG A 234 -36.63 11.65 14.11
N VAL A 235 -35.69 10.78 13.73
CA VAL A 235 -35.20 10.66 12.36
C VAL A 235 -34.96 9.23 11.93
N THR A 236 -34.97 9.03 10.62
CA THR A 236 -34.60 7.76 9.99
C THR A 236 -33.15 7.81 9.54
N VAL A 237 -32.39 6.76 9.86
CA VAL A 237 -30.96 6.61 9.57
C VAL A 237 -30.78 5.46 8.60
N LYS A 238 -29.91 5.66 7.61
CA LYS A 238 -29.45 4.61 6.69
C LYS A 238 -27.93 4.57 6.65
N SER A 239 -27.38 3.52 6.05
CA SER A 239 -25.95 3.39 5.80
C SER A 239 -25.71 2.63 4.50
N ASP A 240 -24.65 2.99 3.78
CA ASP A 240 -24.23 2.24 2.60
C ASP A 240 -23.52 0.93 2.97
N ASP A 241 -23.06 0.80 4.22
CA ASP A 241 -22.37 -0.39 4.74
C ASP A 241 -23.35 -1.50 5.17
N TYR A 242 -24.61 -1.15 5.40
CA TYR A 242 -25.64 -2.02 5.97
C TYR A 242 -26.93 -2.01 5.14
N THR A 243 -27.79 -3.02 5.33
CA THR A 243 -29.15 -3.03 4.75
C THR A 243 -30.16 -2.42 5.71
N GLY A 244 -31.31 -2.00 5.19
CA GLY A 244 -32.41 -1.46 5.99
C GLY A 244 -32.19 -0.03 6.48
N GLN A 245 -33.18 0.48 7.21
CA GLN A 245 -33.17 1.80 7.82
C GLN A 245 -33.67 1.70 9.25
N VAL A 246 -33.21 2.58 10.12
CA VAL A 246 -33.54 2.54 11.56
C VAL A 246 -34.01 3.92 11.99
N ASN A 247 -35.13 3.96 12.71
CA ASN A 247 -35.56 5.18 13.39
C ASN A 247 -34.84 5.33 14.72
N VAL A 248 -34.35 6.54 14.98
CA VAL A 248 -33.76 6.95 16.25
C VAL A 248 -34.53 8.14 16.79
N ASN A 249 -34.66 8.20 18.12
CA ASN A 249 -35.39 9.23 18.84
C ASN A 249 -34.40 10.06 19.68
N PHE A 250 -34.72 11.34 19.87
CA PHE A 250 -33.94 12.26 20.69
C PHE A 250 -34.83 13.41 21.19
N THR A 251 -34.27 14.22 22.08
CA THR A 251 -34.83 15.53 22.43
C THR A 251 -33.80 16.61 22.14
N VAL A 252 -34.24 17.83 21.84
CA VAL A 252 -33.33 18.95 21.60
C VAL A 252 -33.33 19.88 22.80
N LYS A 253 -32.13 20.23 23.25
CA LYS A 253 -31.91 21.24 24.29
C LYS A 253 -31.11 22.39 23.72
N GLU A 254 -31.46 23.60 24.10
CA GLU A 254 -30.71 24.76 23.64
C GLU A 254 -29.29 24.70 24.21
N LYS A 255 -28.30 24.84 23.34
CA LYS A 255 -26.91 24.95 23.73
C LYS A 255 -26.71 26.32 24.36
N GLU A 256 -26.53 26.36 25.68
CA GLU A 256 -26.15 27.58 26.40
C GLU A 256 -24.85 28.13 25.81
N VAL A 257 -24.96 29.26 25.12
CA VAL A 257 -23.80 30.06 24.74
C VAL A 257 -23.60 31.07 25.85
N LEU A 258 -22.67 30.81 26.75
CA LEU A 258 -22.25 31.79 27.74
C LEU A 258 -21.70 33.01 27.00
N LYS A 259 -22.46 34.10 26.97
CA LYS A 259 -21.99 35.39 26.46
C LYS A 259 -21.05 35.99 27.49
N VAL A 260 -19.99 36.64 27.03
CA VAL A 260 -19.09 37.39 27.90
C VAL A 260 -19.83 38.61 28.47
N GLU A 261 -19.61 38.94 29.74
CA GLU A 261 -20.18 40.14 30.38
C GLU A 261 -19.67 41.43 29.70
N LEU A 262 -20.58 42.31 29.29
CA LEU A 262 -20.24 43.58 28.62
C LEU A 262 -19.33 44.45 29.51
N SER A 263 -19.52 44.38 30.83
CA SER A 263 -18.69 45.10 31.81
C SER A 263 -17.22 44.68 31.83
N THR A 264 -16.89 43.48 31.35
CA THR A 264 -15.51 42.98 31.29
C THR A 264 -14.75 43.46 30.06
N VAL A 265 -15.47 43.81 28.99
CA VAL A 265 -14.93 44.30 27.71
C VAL A 265 -15.06 45.83 27.57
N LEU A 266 -16.08 46.45 28.17
CA LEU A 266 -16.26 47.90 28.26
C LEU A 266 -15.51 48.45 29.47
N LYS A 267 -14.18 48.55 29.32
CA LYS A 267 -13.26 48.95 30.39
C LYS A 267 -13.32 50.46 30.69
N THR A 268 -13.47 51.28 29.65
CA THR A 268 -13.52 52.74 29.75
C THR A 268 -14.97 53.22 29.75
N LYS A 269 -15.51 53.51 30.94
CA LYS A 269 -16.88 54.02 31.14
C LYS A 269 -16.96 55.54 31.06
N GLU A 270 -15.89 56.24 31.41
CA GLU A 270 -15.76 57.69 31.26
C GLU A 270 -15.31 58.02 29.83
N LEU A 271 -16.25 58.41 28.99
CA LEU A 271 -16.02 58.66 27.57
C LEU A 271 -15.37 60.01 27.28
N GLY A 272 -15.40 60.91 28.26
CA GLY A 272 -14.92 62.28 28.17
C GLY A 272 -15.85 63.19 27.37
N GLU A 273 -15.28 64.21 26.72
CA GLU A 273 -16.03 65.20 25.96
C GLU A 273 -16.48 64.63 24.60
N ILE A 274 -17.80 64.63 24.36
CA ILE A 274 -18.40 64.29 23.07
C ILE A 274 -18.80 65.58 22.35
N LYS A 275 -18.23 65.75 21.15
CA LYS A 275 -18.53 66.89 20.28
C LYS A 275 -19.79 66.62 19.46
N SER A 276 -20.92 67.23 19.84
CA SER A 276 -22.20 67.16 19.12
C SER A 276 -22.49 68.49 18.40
N LYS A 277 -23.36 68.44 17.37
CA LYS A 277 -23.85 69.66 16.69
C LYS A 277 -24.74 70.51 17.61
N ASP A 278 -25.42 69.87 18.55
CA ASP A 278 -26.29 70.50 19.53
C ASP A 278 -25.82 70.21 20.96
N LEU A 279 -26.50 70.78 21.96
CA LEU A 279 -26.25 70.46 23.37
C LEU A 279 -26.76 69.07 23.78
N LYS A 280 -27.46 68.36 22.88
CA LYS A 280 -27.88 66.97 23.04
C LYS A 280 -27.01 66.07 22.17
N VAL A 281 -26.41 65.03 22.76
CA VAL A 281 -25.63 64.01 22.04
C VAL A 281 -26.57 62.92 21.50
N THR A 282 -26.32 62.44 20.29
CA THR A 282 -27.10 61.32 19.73
C THR A 282 -26.60 59.96 20.22
N LYS A 283 -27.45 58.93 20.12
CA LYS A 283 -27.08 57.55 20.51
C LYS A 283 -25.87 57.06 19.70
N GLU A 284 -25.82 57.40 18.42
CA GLU A 284 -24.73 57.04 17.51
C GLU A 284 -23.41 57.73 17.88
N GLU A 285 -23.46 58.98 18.34
CA GLU A 285 -22.27 59.70 18.80
C GLU A 285 -21.69 59.08 20.07
N ILE A 286 -22.56 58.65 21.01
CA ILE A 286 -22.15 57.92 22.21
C ILE A 286 -21.54 56.57 21.81
N ILE A 287 -22.20 55.79 20.95
CA ILE A 287 -21.70 54.48 20.48
C ILE A 287 -20.34 54.63 19.82
N ARG A 288 -20.17 55.63 18.94
CA ARG A 288 -18.87 55.90 18.29
C ARG A 288 -17.79 56.18 19.33
N GLN A 289 -18.09 57.00 20.34
CA GLN A 289 -17.15 57.32 21.41
C GLN A 289 -16.79 56.08 22.26
N ILE A 290 -17.77 55.22 22.56
CA ILE A 290 -17.52 53.94 23.24
C ILE A 290 -16.55 53.08 22.42
N GLN A 291 -16.79 52.94 21.12
CA GLN A 291 -15.94 52.14 20.22
C GLN A 291 -14.54 52.73 20.01
N GLU A 292 -14.39 54.05 20.11
CA GLU A 292 -13.09 54.73 20.06
C GLU A 292 -12.28 54.48 21.34
N LYS A 293 -12.93 54.52 22.51
CA LYS A 293 -12.30 54.36 23.84
C LYS A 293 -12.13 52.91 24.28
N ASN A 294 -12.87 51.99 23.68
CA ASN A 294 -12.83 50.56 23.97
C ASN A 294 -12.60 49.79 22.67
N SER A 295 -11.34 49.59 22.30
CA SER A 295 -10.94 48.96 21.02
C SER A 295 -11.55 47.57 20.81
N ASP A 296 -11.77 46.82 21.89
CA ASP A 296 -12.36 45.47 21.86
C ASP A 296 -13.83 45.48 21.43
N LEU A 297 -14.49 46.65 21.51
CA LEU A 297 -15.86 46.88 21.10
C LEU A 297 -15.99 47.47 19.69
N LYS A 298 -14.87 47.71 18.99
CA LYS A 298 -14.88 48.23 17.63
C LYS A 298 -15.63 47.27 16.71
N ASN A 299 -16.59 47.78 15.94
CA ASN A 299 -17.48 47.03 15.06
C ASN A 299 -18.41 46.02 15.76
N LYS A 300 -18.54 46.06 17.09
CA LYS A 300 -19.54 45.27 17.82
C LYS A 300 -20.89 45.96 17.77
N ASN A 301 -21.96 45.15 17.83
CA ASN A 301 -23.32 45.69 17.79
C ASN A 301 -23.70 46.26 19.16
N LEU A 302 -23.47 47.56 19.35
CA LEU A 302 -23.81 48.29 20.58
C LEU A 302 -25.11 49.05 20.38
N GLN A 303 -25.93 49.11 21.43
CA GLN A 303 -27.20 49.83 21.44
C GLN A 303 -27.33 50.64 22.73
N ILE A 304 -27.77 51.89 22.62
CA ILE A 304 -28.13 52.70 23.80
C ILE A 304 -29.55 52.31 24.25
N VAL A 305 -29.67 51.98 25.52
CA VAL A 305 -30.94 51.62 26.18
C VAL A 305 -31.66 52.90 26.57
N GLY A 306 -32.92 53.03 26.15
CA GLY A 306 -33.74 54.21 26.45
C GLY A 306 -33.21 55.49 25.79
N GLU A 307 -33.52 56.64 26.40
CA GLU A 307 -32.99 57.95 26.01
C GLU A 307 -31.79 58.31 26.88
N PRO A 308 -30.66 58.76 26.30
CA PRO A 308 -29.52 59.23 27.07
C PRO A 308 -29.87 60.51 27.85
N THR A 309 -29.27 60.66 29.02
CA THR A 309 -29.31 61.90 29.80
C THR A 309 -28.23 62.87 29.29
N GLU A 310 -28.14 64.05 29.90
CA GLU A 310 -27.11 65.05 29.53
C GLU A 310 -25.67 64.57 29.77
N THR A 311 -25.46 63.63 30.69
CA THR A 311 -24.11 63.18 31.12
C THR A 311 -23.93 61.67 31.19
N ARG A 312 -25.00 60.87 31.02
CA ARG A 312 -24.97 59.42 31.18
C ARG A 312 -25.82 58.71 30.12
N ALA A 313 -25.39 57.50 29.76
CA ALA A 313 -26.18 56.58 28.94
C ALA A 313 -25.93 55.14 29.36
N THR A 314 -26.96 54.30 29.21
CA THR A 314 -26.84 52.85 29.40
C THR A 314 -26.65 52.18 28.05
N VAL A 315 -25.64 51.33 27.93
CA VAL A 315 -25.33 50.58 26.70
C VAL A 315 -25.51 49.08 26.91
N LYS A 316 -26.06 48.42 25.90
CA LYS A 316 -26.16 46.96 25.79
C LYS A 316 -25.58 46.49 24.46
N SER A 317 -25.42 45.19 24.32
CA SER A 317 -24.97 44.57 23.07
C SER A 317 -25.64 43.21 22.87
N ASP A 318 -25.85 42.83 21.60
CA ASP A 318 -26.29 41.47 21.28
C ASP A 318 -25.15 40.44 21.40
N ASP A 319 -23.90 40.90 21.35
CA ASP A 319 -22.69 40.07 21.40
C ASP A 319 -22.28 39.70 22.84
N PHE A 320 -22.76 40.46 23.83
CA PHE A 320 -22.38 40.37 25.23
C PHE A 320 -23.62 40.27 26.13
N GLN A 321 -23.48 39.81 27.37
CA GLN A 321 -24.55 39.86 28.36
C GLN A 321 -24.36 41.07 29.29
N GLY A 322 -25.46 41.57 29.87
CA GLY A 322 -25.46 42.70 30.79
C GLY A 322 -25.54 44.08 30.11
N GLU A 323 -25.80 45.10 30.92
CA GLU A 323 -25.84 46.51 30.52
C GLU A 323 -24.78 47.28 31.31
N VAL A 324 -24.22 48.32 30.70
CA VAL A 324 -23.17 49.14 31.32
C VAL A 324 -23.55 50.61 31.20
N GLU A 325 -23.48 51.35 32.30
CA GLU A 325 -23.60 52.81 32.26
C GLU A 325 -22.26 53.45 31.90
N VAL A 326 -22.31 54.45 31.01
CA VAL A 326 -21.18 55.26 30.58
C VAL A 326 -21.45 56.73 30.87
N GLU A 327 -20.40 57.49 31.15
CA GLU A 327 -20.45 58.91 31.52
C GLU A 327 -19.71 59.77 30.49
N PHE A 328 -20.22 60.96 30.20
CA PHE A 328 -19.64 61.89 29.24
C PHE A 328 -20.00 63.35 29.54
N THR A 329 -19.30 64.28 28.89
CA THR A 329 -19.67 65.69 28.84
C THR A 329 -19.93 66.11 27.39
N VAL A 330 -20.75 67.14 27.18
CA VAL A 330 -21.15 67.57 25.83
C VAL A 330 -20.51 68.90 25.49
N LYS A 331 -19.89 68.99 24.31
CA LYS A 331 -19.45 70.26 23.74
C LYS A 331 -20.08 70.50 22.38
N LYS A 332 -20.70 71.66 22.22
CA LYS A 332 -21.25 72.09 20.94
C LYS A 332 -20.11 72.33 19.94
N LYS A 333 -20.18 71.70 18.76
CA LYS A 333 -19.29 71.98 17.63
C LYS A 333 -19.52 73.43 17.19
N SER A 334 -18.45 74.22 17.22
CA SER A 334 -18.42 75.59 16.70
C SER A 334 -18.56 75.62 15.18
#